data_AF-A0A7Y5QXU6-F1
#
_entry.id   AF-A0A7Y5QXU6-F1
#
_cell.length_a   1.000
_cell.length_b   1.000
_cell.length_c   1.000
_cell.angle_alpha   90.00
_cell.angle_beta   90.00
_cell.angle_gamma   90.00
#
_symmetry.space_group_name_H-M   'P 1'
#
loop_
_entity.id
_entity.type
_entity.pdbx_description
1 polymer ?
#
loop_
_entity_poly.entity_id
_entity_poly.type
_entity_poly.pdbx_seq_one_letter_code
_entity_poly.pdbx_strand_id
1 'polypeptide(L)'
;MDPDLITAFLAVEDRRFFEHHGVDWRAVARALRDDIAARRVVSGASTLSMQTARLLVGTDRDWFGKLSQALWALRLERHLSKQQILEQYL
;
A
#
# COMPACT_ATOMS: atom_id res chain seq x y z
N MET A 1 -12.72 -15.31 8.30
CA MET A 1 -12.86 -13.85 8.51
C MET A 1 -14.16 -13.39 7.88
N ASP A 2 -14.82 -12.40 8.48
CA ASP A 2 -16.04 -11.81 7.94
C ASP A 2 -15.74 -11.07 6.61
N PRO A 3 -16.36 -11.44 5.46
CA PRO A 3 -16.15 -10.78 4.18
C PRO A 3 -16.46 -9.27 4.20
N ASP A 4 -17.41 -8.84 5.02
CA ASP A 4 -17.81 -7.44 5.12
C ASP A 4 -16.72 -6.62 5.83
N LEU A 5 -16.07 -7.22 6.84
CA LEU A 5 -14.94 -6.62 7.52
C LEU A 5 -13.76 -6.40 6.59
N ILE A 6 -13.42 -7.40 5.75
CA ILE A 6 -12.33 -7.29 4.77
C ILE A 6 -12.65 -6.18 3.77
N THR A 7 -13.88 -6.12 3.27
CA THR A 7 -14.29 -5.09 2.31
C THR A 7 -14.23 -3.69 2.92
N ALA A 8 -14.71 -3.51 4.15
CA ALA A 8 -14.61 -2.25 4.87
C ALA A 8 -13.15 -1.85 5.12
N PHE A 9 -12.30 -2.81 5.49
CA PHE A 9 -10.88 -2.59 5.71
C PHE A 9 -10.17 -2.14 4.43
N LEU A 10 -10.38 -2.85 3.31
CA LEU A 10 -9.87 -2.45 2.01
C LEU A 10 -10.37 -1.08 1.59
N ALA A 11 -11.64 -0.74 1.84
CA ALA A 11 -12.18 0.57 1.48
C ALA A 11 -11.49 1.73 2.20
N VAL A 12 -11.02 1.50 3.43
CA VAL A 12 -10.33 2.51 4.26
C VAL A 12 -8.83 2.57 3.96
N GLU A 13 -8.15 1.42 3.93
CA GLU A 13 -6.69 1.36 3.79
C GLU A 13 -6.20 1.40 2.34
N ASP A 14 -6.88 0.68 1.45
CA ASP A 14 -6.43 0.50 0.06
C ASP A 14 -7.60 0.19 -0.89
N ARG A 15 -8.39 1.24 -1.18
CA ARG A 15 -9.66 1.10 -1.93
C ARG A 15 -9.53 0.42 -3.28
N ARG A 16 -8.33 0.48 -3.88
CA ARG A 16 -8.03 -0.09 -5.21
C ARG A 16 -7.06 -1.25 -5.13
N PHE A 17 -7.03 -1.93 -3.98
CA PHE A 17 -6.12 -3.04 -3.73
C PHE A 17 -6.06 -4.03 -4.90
N PHE A 18 -7.21 -4.43 -5.46
CA PHE A 18 -7.25 -5.38 -6.57
C PHE A 18 -6.94 -4.80 -7.96
N GLU A 19 -6.80 -3.47 -8.10
CA GLU A 19 -6.57 -2.80 -9.41
C GLU A 19 -5.10 -2.43 -9.66
N HIS A 20 -4.31 -2.18 -8.62
CA HIS A 20 -2.91 -1.79 -8.76
C HIS A 20 -1.95 -2.98 -8.64
N HIS A 21 -0.66 -2.77 -8.93
CA HIS A 21 0.38 -3.81 -8.80
C HIS A 21 1.45 -3.32 -7.83
N GLY A 22 1.22 -3.48 -6.53
CA GLY A 22 2.15 -3.05 -5.49
C GLY A 22 2.07 -1.58 -5.12
N VAL A 23 2.08 -0.67 -6.09
CA VAL A 23 1.96 0.77 -5.87
C VAL A 23 0.74 1.32 -6.60
N ASP A 24 -0.10 2.06 -5.91
CA ASP A 24 -1.22 2.78 -6.51
C ASP A 24 -0.78 4.18 -6.97
N TRP A 25 -0.36 4.30 -8.23
CA TRP A 25 0.07 5.57 -8.83
C TRP A 25 -1.00 6.65 -8.80
N ARG A 26 -2.27 6.28 -8.87
CA ARG A 26 -3.38 7.23 -8.79
C ARG A 26 -3.54 7.74 -7.36
N ALA A 27 -3.28 6.91 -6.34
CA ALA A 27 -3.29 7.34 -4.94
C ALA A 27 -2.08 8.22 -4.65
N VAL A 28 -0.90 7.88 -5.18
CA VAL A 28 0.31 8.71 -5.10
C VAL A 28 0.08 10.09 -5.73
N ALA A 29 -0.46 10.16 -6.94
CA ALA A 29 -0.74 11.44 -7.60
C ALA A 29 -1.75 12.30 -6.83
N ARG A 30 -2.79 11.66 -6.28
CA ARG A 30 -3.79 12.33 -5.43
C ARG A 30 -3.17 12.85 -4.13
N ALA A 31 -2.40 12.01 -3.45
CA ALA A 31 -1.71 12.40 -2.22
C ALA A 31 -0.73 13.56 -2.46
N LEU A 32 0.04 13.50 -3.55
CA LEU A 32 0.95 14.57 -3.94
C LEU A 32 0.20 15.90 -4.18
N ARG A 33 -0.92 15.85 -4.91
CA ARG A 33 -1.75 17.03 -5.14
C ARG A 33 -2.29 17.61 -3.83
N ASP A 34 -2.78 16.76 -2.95
CA ASP A 34 -3.40 17.18 -1.68
C ASP A 34 -2.33 17.73 -0.71
N ASP A 35 -1.15 17.13 -0.67
CA ASP A 35 0.00 17.59 0.14
C ASP A 35 0.54 18.95 -0.35
N ILE A 36 0.61 19.17 -1.67
CA ILE A 36 0.98 20.46 -2.26
C ILE A 36 -0.05 21.54 -1.90
N ALA A 37 -1.33 21.22 -2.04
CA ALA A 37 -2.42 22.15 -1.71
C ALA A 37 -2.41 22.51 -0.21
N ALA A 38 -2.13 21.55 0.67
CA ALA A 38 -2.07 21.74 2.11
C ALA A 38 -0.72 22.28 2.62
N ARG A 39 0.32 22.33 1.78
CA ARG A 39 1.72 22.65 2.12
C ARG A 39 2.28 21.81 3.29
N ARG A 40 1.73 20.62 3.50
CA ARG A 40 2.14 19.65 4.52
C ARG A 40 1.64 18.27 4.11
N VAL A 41 2.26 17.22 4.63
CA VAL A 41 1.78 15.86 4.41
C VAL A 41 0.43 15.69 5.11
N VAL A 42 -0.64 15.51 4.33
CA VAL A 42 -2.02 15.29 4.80
C VAL A 42 -2.62 14.00 4.27
N SER A 43 -2.08 13.44 3.18
CA SER A 43 -2.60 12.21 2.57
C SER A 43 -1.55 11.11 2.51
N GLY A 44 -1.97 9.89 2.88
CA GLY A 44 -1.19 8.68 2.66
C GLY A 44 -1.32 8.17 1.22
N ALA A 45 -0.28 7.46 0.76
CA ALA A 45 -0.27 6.74 -0.51
C ALA A 45 0.32 5.32 -0.39
N SER A 46 0.48 4.82 0.85
CA SER A 46 0.98 3.47 1.10
C SER A 46 -0.13 2.46 0.80
N THR A 47 0.17 1.45 0.00
CA THR A 47 -0.74 0.33 -0.31
C THR A 47 -0.59 -0.78 0.72
N LEU A 48 -1.54 -1.71 0.77
CA LEU A 48 -1.40 -2.91 1.61
C LEU A 48 -0.18 -3.73 1.22
N SER A 49 0.13 -3.87 -0.07
CA SER A 49 1.32 -4.59 -0.53
C SER A 49 2.63 -3.96 -0.01
N MET A 50 2.70 -2.63 0.12
CA MET A 50 3.83 -1.95 0.76
C MET A 50 3.89 -2.23 2.27
N GLN A 51 2.74 -2.28 2.94
CA GLN A 51 2.68 -2.62 4.35
C GLN A 51 3.08 -4.09 4.59
N THR A 52 2.61 -5.04 3.76
CA THR A 52 3.04 -6.45 3.79
C THR A 52 4.55 -6.56 3.56
N ALA A 53 5.10 -5.84 2.57
CA ALA A 53 6.55 -5.81 2.33
C ALA A 53 7.33 -5.32 3.56
N ARG A 54 6.82 -4.30 4.24
CA ARG A 54 7.42 -3.79 5.48
C ARG A 54 7.41 -4.84 6.60
N LEU A 55 6.30 -5.58 6.76
CA LEU A 55 6.15 -6.61 7.78
C LEU A 55 7.08 -7.81 7.53
N LEU A 56 7.23 -8.22 6.27
CA LEU A 56 8.00 -9.41 5.90
C LEU A 56 9.52 -9.15 5.83
N VAL A 57 9.94 -8.02 5.26
CA VAL A 57 11.36 -7.78 4.96
C VAL A 57 12.03 -6.88 6.01
N GLY A 58 11.25 -6.08 6.73
CA GLY A 58 11.78 -5.02 7.58
C GLY A 58 12.34 -3.88 6.72
N THR A 59 11.82 -2.67 6.93
CA THR A 59 12.30 -1.47 6.21
C THR A 59 12.39 -0.30 7.17
N ASP A 60 13.35 0.58 6.93
CA ASP A 60 13.58 1.76 7.74
C ASP A 60 12.38 2.72 7.71
N ARG A 61 12.26 3.54 8.76
CA ARG A 61 11.19 4.53 8.94
C ARG A 61 11.52 5.88 8.28
N ASP A 62 12.28 5.86 7.19
CA ASP A 62 12.66 7.04 6.42
C ASP A 62 12.15 6.97 4.97
N TRP A 63 12.48 7.99 4.17
CA TRP A 63 12.07 8.06 2.77
C TRP A 63 12.66 6.91 1.93
N PHE A 64 13.89 6.48 2.23
CA PHE A 64 14.53 5.37 1.53
C PHE A 64 13.88 4.03 1.88
N GLY A 65 13.53 3.82 3.15
CA GLY A 65 12.76 2.67 3.60
C GLY A 65 11.39 2.61 2.93
N LYS A 66 10.72 3.76 2.71
CA LYS A 66 9.46 3.81 1.96
C LYS A 66 9.63 3.47 0.48
N LEU A 67 10.72 3.89 -0.15
CA LEU A 67 11.06 3.46 -1.52
C LEU A 67 11.36 1.95 -1.57
N SER A 68 12.08 1.43 -0.58
CA SER A 68 12.34 -0.01 -0.43
C SER A 68 11.04 -0.80 -0.31
N GLN A 69 10.07 -0.35 0.50
CA GLN A 69 8.74 -0.96 0.59
C GLN A 69 8.04 -1.00 -0.77
N ALA A 70 8.10 0.09 -1.56
CA ALA A 70 7.50 0.12 -2.89
C ALA A 70 8.14 -0.90 -3.84
N LEU A 71 9.48 -1.02 -3.84
CA LEU A 71 10.21 -1.99 -4.65
C LEU A 71 9.90 -3.45 -4.23
N TRP A 72 9.85 -3.71 -2.93
CA TRP A 72 9.48 -5.03 -2.41
C TRP A 72 8.01 -5.37 -2.68
N ALA A 73 7.09 -4.41 -2.56
CA ALA A 73 5.69 -4.59 -2.92
C ALA A 73 5.54 -4.98 -4.40
N LEU A 74 6.25 -4.28 -5.29
CA LEU A 74 6.29 -4.62 -6.72
C LEU A 74 6.86 -6.02 -6.98
N ARG A 75 7.78 -6.49 -6.13
CA ARG A 75 8.32 -7.85 -6.23
C ARG A 75 7.35 -8.89 -5.70
N LEU A 76 6.68 -8.64 -4.57
CA LEU A 76 5.65 -9.51 -4.00
C LEU A 76 4.52 -9.74 -5.00
N GLU A 77 4.03 -8.68 -5.64
CA GLU A 77 2.93 -8.74 -6.61
C GLU A 77 3.27 -9.46 -7.92
N ARG A 78 4.57 -9.68 -8.18
CA ARG A 78 5.02 -10.53 -9.29
C ARG A 78 5.06 -12.02 -8.94
N HIS A 79 5.01 -12.36 -7.66
CA HIS A 79 5.19 -13.74 -7.19
C HIS A 79 3.99 -14.28 -6.42
N LEU A 80 3.16 -13.40 -5.89
CA LEU A 80 1.97 -13.71 -5.10
C LEU A 80 0.74 -13.07 -5.74
N SER A 81 -0.39 -13.76 -5.63
CA SER A 81 -1.70 -13.20 -5.98
C SER A 81 -2.13 -12.16 -4.94
N LYS A 82 -3.11 -11.32 -5.32
CA LYS A 82 -3.72 -10.35 -4.40
C LYS A 82 -4.28 -11.01 -3.14
N GLN A 83 -4.90 -12.18 -3.29
CA GLN A 83 -5.45 -12.95 -2.19
C GLN A 83 -4.33 -13.42 -1.25
N GLN A 84 -3.24 -13.96 -1.79
CA GLN A 84 -2.09 -14.37 -0.98
C GLN A 84 -1.45 -13.19 -0.24
N ILE A 85 -1.32 -12.02 -0.88
CA ILE A 85 -0.78 -10.82 -0.22
C ILE A 85 -1.68 -10.37 0.92
N LEU A 86 -3.00 -10.41 0.71
CA LEU A 86 -3.98 -10.07 1.73
C LEU A 86 -3.96 -11.07 2.90
N GLU A 87 -3.83 -12.37 2.61
CA GLU A 87 -3.67 -13.42 3.63
C GLU A 87 -2.38 -13.28 4.44
N GLN A 88 -1.28 -12.84 3.83
CA GLN A 88 -0.01 -12.60 4.53
C GLN A 88 -0.04 -11.34 5.39
N TYR A 89 -0.96 -10.41 5.10
CA TYR A 89 -1.10 -9.16 5.84
C TYR A 89 -1.97 -9.31 7.10
N LEU A 90 -3.05 -10.08 6.98
CA LEU A 90 -4.07 -10.31 8.01
C LEU A 90 -3.60 -11.29 9.09
#